data_AF-A0A955QKJ2-F1
#
_entry.id   AF-A0A955QKJ2-F1
#
_cell.length_a   1.000
_cell.length_b   1.000
_cell.length_c   1.000
_cell.angle_alpha   90.00
_cell.angle_beta   90.00
_cell.angle_gamma   90.00
#
_symmetry.space_group_name_H-M   'P 1'
#
loop_
_entity.id
_entity.type
_entity.pdbx_description
1 polymer ?
#
loop_
_entity_poly.entity_id
_entity_poly.type
_entity_poly.pdbx_seq_one_letter_code
_entity_poly.pdbx_strand_id
1 'polypeptide(L)' 'MKNTYYSVGFDEFCQLATQGNLVPIYREILADFDTPVSAFSKINSGGQAFLFESIEGGEKWARYSFLGSQPSLVFWEE' A
#
# COMPACT_ATOMS: atom_id res chain seq x y z
N MET A 1 3.69 -20.70 13.84
CA MET A 1 4.35 -19.62 14.60
C MET A 1 3.90 -18.29 14.01
N LYS A 2 3.32 -17.37 14.80
CA LYS A 2 2.87 -16.06 14.27
C LYS A 2 4.09 -15.27 13.82
N ASN A 3 4.14 -14.91 12.54
CA ASN A 3 5.16 -14.06 11.98
C ASN A 3 4.87 -12.61 12.43
N THR A 4 5.60 -12.09 13.42
CA THR A 4 5.31 -10.77 14.04
C THR A 4 5.50 -9.57 13.09
N TYR A 5 6.02 -9.82 11.87
CA TYR A 5 6.35 -8.77 10.92
C TYR A 5 5.24 -8.44 9.93
N TYR A 6 4.24 -9.32 9.73
CA TYR A 6 3.19 -9.16 8.73
C TYR A 6 1.81 -9.43 9.34
N SER A 7 0.77 -8.91 8.69
CA SER A 7 -0.62 -8.91 9.16
C SER A 7 -1.18 -10.31 9.44
N VAL A 8 -0.77 -11.32 8.68
CA VAL A 8 -1.23 -12.71 8.83
C VAL A 8 -0.08 -13.73 8.67
N GLY A 9 -0.20 -14.85 9.37
CA GLY A 9 0.71 -16.00 9.22
C GLY A 9 0.33 -16.93 8.06
N PHE A 10 1.21 -17.87 7.70
CA PHE A 10 0.97 -18.79 6.57
C PHE A 10 -0.33 -19.62 6.73
N ASP A 11 -0.54 -20.25 7.88
CA ASP A 11 -1.72 -21.09 8.11
C ASP A 11 -3.03 -20.26 8.03
N GLU A 12 -3.00 -19.04 8.55
CA GLU A 12 -4.13 -18.10 8.51
C GLU A 12 -4.39 -17.57 7.10
N PHE A 13 -3.32 -17.27 6.34
CA PHE A 13 -3.43 -16.93 4.92
C PHE A 13 -4.08 -18.06 4.12
N CYS A 14 -3.66 -19.32 4.33
CA CYS A 14 -4.26 -20.48 3.66
C CYS A 14 -5.76 -20.60 3.98
N GLN A 15 -6.18 -20.29 5.20
CA GLN A 15 -7.60 -20.28 5.57
C GLN A 15 -8.37 -19.14 4.88
N LEU A 16 -7.82 -17.92 4.92
CA LEU A 16 -8.45 -16.74 4.28
C LEU A 16 -8.55 -16.90 2.75
N ALA A 17 -7.55 -17.52 2.12
CA ALA A 17 -7.54 -17.79 0.68
C ALA A 17 -8.68 -18.72 0.22
N THR A 18 -9.32 -19.46 1.13
CA THR A 18 -10.52 -20.25 0.80
C THR A 18 -11.80 -19.39 0.71
N GLN A 19 -11.77 -18.15 1.20
CA GLN A 19 -12.95 -17.28 1.30
C GLN A 19 -13.07 -16.27 0.16
N GLY A 20 -12.03 -16.13 -0.69
CA GLY A 20 -12.01 -15.16 -1.78
C GLY A 20 -10.73 -15.26 -2.62
N ASN A 21 -10.59 -14.35 -3.59
CA ASN A 21 -9.46 -14.34 -4.54
C ASN A 21 -8.35 -13.33 -4.19
N LEU A 22 -8.51 -12.54 -3.13
CA LEU A 22 -7.55 -11.53 -2.69
C LEU A 22 -7.42 -11.54 -1.17
N VAL A 23 -6.20 -11.73 -0.68
CA VAL A 23 -5.85 -11.62 0.74
C VAL A 23 -4.71 -10.61 0.89
N PRO A 24 -4.94 -9.42 1.47
CA PRO A 24 -3.91 -8.40 1.60
C PRO A 24 -2.90 -8.78 2.69
N ILE A 25 -1.64 -8.94 2.29
CA ILE A 25 -0.51 -9.07 3.22
C ILE A 25 0.14 -7.71 3.37
N TYR A 26 0.15 -7.19 4.59
CA TYR A 26 0.72 -5.89 4.86
C TYR A 26 1.50 -5.91 6.18
N ARG A 27 2.21 -4.83 6.44
CA ARG A 27 2.82 -4.56 7.73
C ARG A 27 2.82 -3.08 8.01
N GLU A 28 2.82 -2.74 9.29
CA GLU A 28 3.00 -1.36 9.71
C GLU A 28 4.50 -1.08 9.92
N ILE A 29 4.92 0.10 9.50
CA ILE A 29 6.29 0.59 9.63
C ILE A 29 6.26 1.99 10.22
N LEU A 30 7.22 2.31 11.08
CA LEU A 30 7.39 3.66 11.60
C LEU A 30 7.98 4.53 10.49
N ALA A 31 7.33 5.65 10.19
CA ALA A 31 7.65 6.51 9.07
C ALA A 31 7.64 8.00 9.46
N ASP A 32 7.98 8.30 10.72
CA ASP A 32 7.89 9.65 11.31
C ASP A 32 8.75 10.70 10.58
N PHE A 33 9.77 10.26 9.85
CA PHE A 33 10.64 11.13 9.05
C PHE A 33 10.24 11.21 7.57
N ASP A 34 9.17 10.52 7.18
CA ASP A 34 8.68 10.54 5.82
C ASP A 34 7.44 11.41 5.67
N THR A 35 7.45 12.24 4.62
CA THR A 35 6.23 12.80 4.05
C THR A 35 5.70 11.85 2.98
N PRO A 36 4.44 11.97 2.54
CA PRO A 36 3.93 11.15 1.44
C PRO A 36 4.82 11.20 0.18
N VAL A 37 5.38 12.37 -0.13
CA VAL A 37 6.30 12.57 -1.27
C VAL A 37 7.63 11.83 -1.05
N SER A 38 8.24 11.92 0.15
CA SER A 38 9.50 11.21 0.40
C SER A 38 9.31 9.69 0.44
N ALA A 39 8.19 9.22 1.00
CA ALA A 39 7.81 7.80 0.98
C ALA A 39 7.59 7.30 -0.45
N PHE A 40 6.89 8.07 -1.29
CA PHE A 40 6.70 7.74 -2.71
C PHE A 40 8.03 7.67 -3.45
N SER A 41 8.94 8.62 -3.22
CA SER A 41 10.26 8.61 -3.83
C SER A 41 11.09 7.37 -3.48
N LYS A 42 10.88 6.77 -2.29
CA LYS A 42 11.59 5.55 -1.86
C LYS A 42 11.08 4.28 -2.57
N ILE A 43 9.79 4.22 -2.93
CA ILE A 43 9.20 3.04 -3.57
C ILE A 43 9.11 3.17 -5.09
N ASN A 44 9.27 4.37 -5.63
CA ASN A 44 9.27 4.59 -7.06
C ASN A 44 10.53 3.98 -7.69
N SER A 45 10.31 3.02 -8.59
CA SER A 45 11.38 2.27 -9.27
C SER A 45 11.54 2.63 -10.75
N GLY A 46 10.90 3.72 -11.19
CA GLY A 46 10.99 4.22 -12.56
C GLY A 46 9.96 3.63 -13.55
N GLY A 47 9.05 2.77 -13.07
CA GLY A 47 7.91 2.25 -13.84
C GLY A 47 6.59 2.97 -13.54
N GLN A 48 5.46 2.31 -13.83
CA GLN A 48 4.14 2.83 -13.47
C GLN A 48 4.01 2.93 -11.94
N ALA A 49 3.67 4.13 -11.47
CA ALA A 49 3.53 4.44 -10.05
C ALA A 49 2.55 5.59 -9.87
N PHE A 50 1.93 5.68 -8.69
CA PHE A 50 1.02 6.77 -8.33
C PHE A 50 1.22 7.22 -6.89
N LEU A 51 0.93 8.50 -6.64
CA LEU A 51 0.75 9.09 -5.32
C LEU A 51 -0.57 9.86 -5.35
N PHE A 52 -1.51 9.45 -4.49
CA PHE A 52 -2.77 10.13 -4.28
C PHE A 52 -2.78 10.77 -2.90
N GLU A 53 -2.97 12.09 -2.90
CA GLU A 53 -3.13 12.91 -1.71
C GLU A 53 -4.50 13.56 -1.76
N SER A 54 -5.16 13.67 -0.60
CA SER A 54 -6.45 14.33 -0.48
C SER A 54 -6.32 15.60 0.36
N ILE A 55 -7.09 16.62 -0.03
CA ILE A 55 -7.25 17.87 0.70
C ILE A 55 -8.68 17.98 1.19
N GLU A 56 -8.88 18.24 2.47
CA GLU A 56 -10.20 18.46 3.06
C GLU A 56 -10.35 19.95 3.38
N GLY A 57 -11.32 20.62 2.73
CA GLY A 57 -11.63 22.02 2.99
C GLY A 57 -10.53 23.04 2.62
N GLY A 58 -9.60 22.68 1.72
CA GLY A 58 -8.58 23.58 1.16
C GLY A 58 -7.36 23.84 2.05
N GLU A 59 -7.47 23.69 3.36
CA GLU A 59 -6.38 24.01 4.32
C GLU A 59 -5.94 22.83 5.19
N LYS A 60 -6.68 21.72 5.22
CA LYS A 60 -6.29 20.51 5.98
C LYS A 60 -5.93 19.38 5.06
N TRP A 61 -4.73 18.82 5.24
CA TRP A 61 -4.37 17.55 4.65
C TRP A 61 -5.26 16.44 5.21
N ALA A 62 -5.73 15.56 4.32
CA ALA A 62 -6.43 14.35 4.74
C ALA A 62 -5.51 13.43 5.56
N ARG A 63 -6.11 12.56 6.37
CA ARG A 63 -5.38 11.65 7.26
C ARG A 63 -4.52 10.62 6.53
N TYR A 64 -4.81 10.32 5.26
CA TYR A 64 -4.16 9.26 4.50
C TYR A 64 -3.74 9.74 3.11
N SER A 65 -2.58 9.25 2.68
CA SER A 65 -2.12 9.29 1.29
C SER A 65 -1.92 7.87 0.81
N PHE A 66 -2.24 7.60 -0.47
CA PHE A 66 -2.08 6.29 -1.08
C PHE A 66 -0.95 6.33 -2.10
N LEU A 67 -0.04 5.38 -2.02
CA LEU A 67 1.12 5.29 -2.90
C LEU A 67 1.24 3.87 -3.44
N GLY A 68 1.57 3.75 -4.71
CA GLY A 68 1.67 2.47 -5.42
C GLY A 68 2.76 2.53 -6.49
N SER A 69 3.43 1.40 -6.71
CA SER A 69 4.55 1.25 -7.64
C SER A 69 4.58 -0.20 -8.12
N GLN A 70 5.09 -0.45 -9.33
CA GLN A 70 5.25 -1.80 -9.90
C GLN A 70 3.94 -2.61 -9.93
N PRO A 71 2.86 -2.11 -10.57
CA PRO A 71 1.65 -2.91 -10.73
C PRO A 71 1.95 -4.17 -11.56
N SER A 72 1.33 -5.29 -11.22
CA SER A 72 1.45 -6.54 -11.97
C SER A 72 0.72 -6.52 -13.32
N LEU A 73 -0.27 -5.64 -13.47
CA LEU A 73 -1.10 -5.49 -14.65
C LEU A 73 -1.57 -4.04 -14.78
N VAL A 74 -1.58 -3.52 -16.01
CA VAL A 74 -2.10 -2.19 -16.34
C VAL A 74 -3.07 -2.35 -17.49
N PHE A 75 -4.26 -1.79 -17.34
CA PHE A 75 -5.29 -1.76 -18.38
C PHE A 75 -5.28 -0.38 -19.04
N TRP A 76 -5.38 -0.37 -20.37
CA TRP A 76 -5.53 0.84 -21.15
C TRP A 76 -6.86 0.76 -21.89
N GLU A 77 -7.57 1.87 -21.94
CA GLU A 77 -8.74 2.03 -22.80
C GLU A 77 -8.31 2.90 -23.99
N GLU A 78 -8.72 2.50 -25.20
CA GLU A 78 -8.47 3.27 -26.43
C GLU A 78 -9.56 4.34 -26.65
#